data_AF-A0A7J2L609-F1
#
_entry.id   AF-A0A7J2L609-F1
#
_cell.length_a   1.000
_cell.length_b   1.000
_cell.length_c   1.000
_cell.angle_alpha   90.00
_cell.angle_beta   90.00
_cell.angle_gamma   90.00
#
_symmetry.space_group_name_H-M   'P 1'
#
loop_
_entity.id
_entity.type
_entity.pdbx_description
1 polymer ?
#
loop_
_entity_poly.entity_id
_entity_poly.type
_entity_poly.pdbx_seq_one_letter_code
_entity_poly.pdbx_strand_id
1 'polypeptide(L)'
;MKIYLEVLKSLFSRPATRKYPKEKTLPPESYRGRLTFDRKKCTACGLCRMVCPTKAIRLGIRMKKIKVGKLTFKKAIHPIISIDMGRCAFCG
;
A
#
# COMPACT_ATOMS: atom_id res chain seq x y z
N MET A 1 -18.06 -16.61 43.45
CA MET A 1 -17.81 -15.22 43.92
C MET A 1 -16.53 -14.55 43.40
N LYS A 2 -15.55 -15.25 42.80
CA LYS A 2 -14.31 -14.63 42.27
C LYS A 2 -14.52 -13.55 41.19
N ILE A 3 -15.54 -13.71 40.35
CA ILE A 3 -15.80 -12.82 39.21
C ILE A 3 -16.13 -11.38 39.64
N TYR A 4 -16.87 -11.19 40.73
CA TYR A 4 -17.25 -9.86 41.22
C TYR A 4 -16.04 -9.07 41.75
N LEU A 5 -15.11 -9.76 42.40
CA LEU A 5 -13.85 -9.16 42.88
C LEU A 5 -12.95 -8.74 41.70
N GLU A 6 -12.91 -9.53 40.63
CA GLU A 6 -12.18 -9.19 39.39
C GLU A 6 -12.82 -8.00 38.67
N VAL A 7 -14.14 -7.93 38.61
CA VAL A 7 -14.88 -6.79 38.03
C VAL A 7 -14.58 -5.50 38.79
N LEU A 8 -14.63 -5.53 40.13
CA LEU A 8 -14.27 -4.38 40.97
C LEU A 8 -12.82 -3.93 40.72
N LYS A 9 -11.86 -4.85 40.62
CA LYS A 9 -10.46 -4.51 40.30
C LYS A 9 -10.30 -3.92 38.90
N SER A 10 -10.99 -4.48 37.90
CA SER A 10 -10.95 -3.99 36.53
C SER A 10 -11.56 -2.60 36.39
N LEU A 11 -12.61 -2.27 37.16
CA LEU A 11 -13.27 -0.96 37.14
C LEU A 11 -12.34 0.17 37.64
N PHE A 12 -11.52 -0.11 38.66
CA PHE A 12 -10.57 0.85 39.21
C PHE A 12 -9.26 0.95 38.41
N SER A 13 -8.99 -0.01 37.52
CA SER A 13 -7.81 0.04 36.64
C SER A 13 -8.01 1.00 35.46
N ARG A 14 -6.91 1.60 34.96
CA ARG A 14 -6.99 2.47 33.77
C ARG A 14 -7.50 1.67 32.56
N PRO A 15 -8.29 2.28 31.66
CA PRO A 15 -8.76 1.60 30.47
C PRO A 15 -7.57 1.14 29.62
N ALA A 16 -7.59 -0.13 29.22
CA ALA A 16 -6.56 -0.70 28.33
C ALA A 16 -6.58 -0.10 26.91
N THR A 17 -7.59 0.72 26.59
CA THR A 17 -7.81 1.28 25.26
C THR A 17 -6.95 2.52 24.99
N ARG A 18 -6.54 2.69 23.73
CA ARG A 18 -5.93 3.92 23.22
C ARG A 18 -6.97 4.71 22.42
N LYS A 19 -7.04 6.02 22.61
CA LYS A 19 -8.10 6.86 21.99
C LYS A 19 -7.75 7.27 20.57
N TYR A 20 -8.04 6.43 19.57
CA TYR A 20 -7.96 6.85 18.16
C TYR A 20 -9.05 7.89 17.85
N PRO A 21 -8.79 8.96 17.06
CA PRO A 21 -7.56 9.32 16.35
C PRO A 21 -6.59 10.24 17.13
N LYS A 22 -6.91 10.59 18.39
CA LYS A 22 -6.14 11.53 19.22
C LYS A 22 -4.78 10.95 19.62
N GLU A 23 -4.76 9.68 20.00
CA GLU A 23 -3.55 8.92 20.34
C GLU A 23 -3.32 7.86 19.26
N LYS A 24 -2.33 8.09 18.38
CA LYS A 24 -1.95 7.13 17.34
C LYS A 24 -0.93 6.13 17.88
N THR A 25 -1.10 4.87 17.52
CA THR A 25 -0.10 3.82 17.74
C THR A 25 0.93 3.83 16.62
N LEU A 26 2.20 3.68 16.97
CA LEU A 26 3.23 3.40 15.97
C LEU A 26 3.01 1.97 15.44
N PRO A 27 2.91 1.79 14.11
CA PRO A 27 2.85 0.46 13.54
C PRO A 27 4.17 -0.28 13.80
N PRO A 28 4.14 -1.62 13.91
CA PRO A 28 5.36 -2.42 13.99
C PRO A 28 6.19 -2.25 12.71
N GLU A 29 7.49 -2.54 12.79
CA GLU A 29 8.43 -2.39 11.66
C GLU A 29 7.98 -3.17 10.41
N SER A 30 7.42 -4.36 10.60
CA SER A 30 6.92 -5.24 9.54
C SER A 30 5.47 -4.97 9.13
N TYR A 31 4.92 -3.79 9.43
CA TYR A 31 3.53 -3.47 9.10
C TYR A 31 3.32 -3.32 7.59
N ARG A 32 2.48 -4.20 7.03
CA ARG A 32 2.08 -4.16 5.61
C ARG A 32 0.97 -3.13 5.36
N GLY A 33 1.38 -1.87 5.26
CA GLY A 33 0.49 -0.75 5.02
C GLY A 33 0.17 -0.49 3.54
N ARG A 34 -0.17 0.75 3.22
CA ARG A 34 -0.43 1.18 1.86
C ARG A 34 0.84 1.07 1.00
N LEU A 35 0.76 0.28 -0.07
CA LEU A 35 1.83 0.16 -1.06
C LEU A 35 2.11 1.52 -1.71
N THR A 36 3.37 1.93 -1.70
CA THR A 36 3.89 3.08 -2.43
C THR A 36 4.82 2.61 -3.54
N PHE A 37 4.91 3.37 -4.62
CA PHE A 37 5.65 2.98 -5.81
C PHE A 37 6.54 4.12 -6.29
N ASP A 38 7.83 3.84 -6.43
CA ASP A 38 8.81 4.76 -7.00
C ASP A 38 8.94 4.55 -8.50
N ARG A 39 8.52 5.55 -9.28
CA ARG A 39 8.55 5.54 -10.74
C ARG A 39 9.96 5.49 -11.31
N LYS A 40 10.96 6.03 -10.60
CA LYS A 40 12.35 6.10 -11.07
C LYS A 40 13.05 4.75 -10.98
N LYS A 41 12.69 3.94 -9.98
CA LYS A 41 13.28 2.60 -9.76
C LYS A 41 12.63 1.50 -10.60
N CYS A 42 11.47 1.76 -11.19
CA CYS A 42 10.74 0.74 -11.93
C CYS A 42 11.21 0.61 -13.37
N THR A 43 11.54 -0.62 -13.77
CA THR A 43 11.95 -0.98 -15.14
C THR A 43 10.80 -1.51 -16.00
N ALA A 44 9.56 -1.45 -15.52
CA ALA A 44 8.38 -1.97 -16.20
C ALA A 44 8.39 -3.50 -16.48
N CYS A 45 9.07 -4.30 -15.65
CA CYS A 45 9.16 -5.75 -15.83
C CYS A 45 7.83 -6.51 -15.67
N GLY A 46 6.84 -5.95 -14.97
CA GLY A 46 5.53 -6.57 -14.78
C GLY A 46 5.46 -7.70 -13.76
N LEU A 47 6.56 -8.04 -13.08
CA LEU A 47 6.60 -9.09 -12.05
C LEU A 47 5.58 -8.84 -10.94
N CYS A 48 5.46 -7.61 -10.45
CA CYS A 48 4.49 -7.26 -9.41
C CYS A 48 3.03 -7.57 -9.81
N ARG A 49 2.68 -7.36 -11.09
CA ARG A 49 1.35 -7.71 -11.61
C ARG A 49 1.17 -9.23 -11.73
N MET A 50 2.22 -9.95 -12.12
CA MET A 50 2.19 -11.40 -12.34
C MET A 50 2.02 -12.16 -11.02
N VAL A 51 2.74 -11.76 -9.97
CA VAL A 51 2.71 -12.43 -8.66
C VAL A 51 1.49 -12.04 -7.81
N CYS A 52 0.73 -11.02 -8.21
CA CYS A 52 -0.37 -10.50 -7.42
C CYS A 52 -1.56 -11.49 -7.39
N PRO A 53 -1.91 -12.07 -6.23
CA PRO A 53 -2.96 -13.10 -6.15
C PRO A 53 -4.35 -12.56 -6.50
N THR A 54 -4.63 -11.30 -6.13
CA THR A 54 -5.94 -10.65 -6.38
C THR A 54 -6.00 -9.87 -7.68
N LYS A 55 -4.92 -9.87 -8.48
CA LYS A 55 -4.80 -9.09 -9.73
C LYS A 55 -5.13 -7.60 -9.55
N ALA A 56 -4.74 -7.02 -8.41
CA ALA A 56 -4.99 -5.62 -8.05
C ALA A 56 -4.10 -4.61 -8.78
N ILE A 57 -3.02 -5.05 -9.42
CA ILE A 57 -1.99 -4.18 -10.00
C ILE A 57 -2.15 -4.10 -11.53
N ARG A 58 -2.22 -2.88 -12.07
CA ARG A 58 -2.19 -2.61 -13.51
C ARG A 58 -0.89 -1.92 -13.90
N LEU A 59 -0.30 -2.39 -14.98
CA LEU A 59 0.92 -1.84 -15.58
C LEU A 59 0.57 -1.22 -16.94
N GLY A 60 0.97 0.04 -17.13
CA GLY A 60 0.95 0.74 -18.41
C GLY A 60 2.28 1.42 -18.69
N ILE A 61 2.58 1.72 -19.95
CA ILE A 61 3.80 2.42 -20.36
C ILE A 61 3.40 3.70 -21.08
N ARG A 62 3.87 4.85 -20.59
CA ARG A 62 3.64 6.12 -21.27
C ARG A 62 4.62 6.29 -22.43
N MET A 63 4.09 6.43 -23.65
CA MET A 63 4.88 6.73 -24.84
C MET A 63 4.83 8.24 -25.16
N LYS A 64 5.99 8.88 -25.39
CA LYS A 64 6.08 10.22 -26.01
C LYS A 64 6.27 10.06 -27.50
N LYS A 65 5.61 10.91 -28.29
CA LYS A 65 6.04 11.17 -29.66
C LYS A 65 7.19 12.17 -29.62
N ILE A 66 8.33 11.81 -30.20
CA ILE A 66 9.49 12.68 -30.39
C ILE A 66 9.59 12.95 -31.89
N LYS A 67 9.64 14.23 -32.27
CA LYS A 67 9.88 14.68 -33.64
C LYS A 67 11.38 14.92 -33.81
N VAL A 68 12.00 14.25 -34.77
CA VAL A 68 13.37 14.54 -35.21
C VAL A 68 13.29 14.83 -36.72
N GLY A 69 13.38 16.11 -37.08
CA GLY A 69 13.10 16.55 -38.44
C GLY A 69 11.68 16.20 -38.90
N LYS A 70 11.54 15.50 -40.03
CA LYS A 70 10.26 15.01 -40.58
C LYS A 70 9.78 13.68 -39.97
N LEU A 71 10.60 12.98 -39.17
CA LEU A 71 10.27 11.67 -38.63
C LEU A 71 9.66 11.77 -37.22
N THR A 72 8.62 10.97 -36.94
CA THR A 72 7.96 10.88 -35.62
C THR A 72 8.20 9.51 -34.99
N PHE A 73 8.98 9.46 -33.90
CA PHE A 73 9.26 8.24 -33.15
C PHE A 73 8.46 8.18 -31.86
N LYS A 74 8.01 6.98 -31.45
CA LYS A 74 7.35 6.76 -30.15
C LYS A 74 8.38 6.21 -29.15
N LYS A 75 8.78 7.01 -28.16
CA LYS A 75 9.70 6.61 -27.08
C LYS A 75 8.94 6.31 -25.81
N ALA A 76 9.16 5.14 -25.20
CA ALA A 76 8.67 4.85 -23.85
C ALA A 76 9.44 5.69 -22.83
N ILE A 77 8.73 6.42 -21.97
CA ILE A 77 9.36 7.36 -21.02
C ILE A 77 9.27 6.85 -19.57
N HIS A 78 8.08 6.43 -19.13
CA HIS A 78 7.84 6.09 -17.74
C HIS A 78 6.75 5.01 -17.59
N PRO A 79 6.94 4.06 -16.65
CA PRO A 79 5.90 3.13 -16.25
C PRO A 79 4.81 3.84 -15.44
N ILE A 80 3.57 3.52 -15.75
CA ILE A 80 2.38 3.87 -14.99
C ILE A 80 1.95 2.59 -14.27
N ILE A 81 2.13 2.55 -12.95
CA ILE A 81 1.57 1.52 -12.10
C ILE A 81 0.38 2.10 -11.34
N SER A 82 -0.76 1.42 -11.42
CA SER A 82 -1.92 1.69 -10.58
C SER A 82 -2.27 0.45 -9.77
N ILE A 83 -2.51 0.66 -8.48
CA ILE A 83 -2.84 -0.38 -7.51
C ILE A 83 -4.26 -0.10 -7.03
N ASP A 84 -5.16 -1.06 -7.25
CA ASP A 84 -6.53 -1.02 -6.74
C ASP A 84 -6.53 -1.42 -5.26
N MET A 85 -6.69 -0.43 -4.37
CA MET A 85 -6.69 -0.64 -2.92
C MET A 85 -7.93 -1.40 -2.45
N GLY A 86 -9.02 -1.44 -3.22
CA GLY A 86 -10.20 -2.24 -2.91
C GLY A 86 -10.01 -3.73 -3.18
N ARG A 87 -9.02 -4.09 -4.02
CA ARG A 87 -8.66 -5.49 -4.32
C ARG A 87 -7.36 -5.94 -3.65
N CYS A 88 -6.55 -5.01 -3.16
CA CYS A 88 -5.26 -5.32 -2.56
C CYS A 88 -5.43 -6.11 -1.26
N ALA A 89 -4.77 -7.27 -1.15
CA ALA A 89 -4.81 -8.11 0.05
C ALA A 89 -3.66 -7.83 1.04
N PHE A 90 -2.79 -6.85 0.76
CA PHE A 90 -1.64 -6.50 1.61
C PHE A 90 -0.73 -7.70 1.94
N CYS A 91 -0.48 -8.56 0.94
CA CYS A 91 0.27 -9.81 1.11
C CYS A 91 1.80 -9.64 1.18
N GLY A 92 2.32 -8.53 0.65
CA GLY A 92 3.76 -8.21 0.59
C GLY A 92 4.17 -7.28 1.72
#